data_AF-A0A5K7XDT8-F1
#
_entry.id   AF-A0A5K7XDT8-F1
#
_cell.length_a   1.000
_cell.length_b   1.000
_cell.length_c   1.000
_cell.angle_alpha   90.00
_cell.angle_beta   90.00
_cell.angle_gamma   90.00
#
_symmetry.space_group_name_H-M   'P 1'
#
loop_
_entity.id
_entity.type
_entity.pdbx_description
1 polymer ?
#
loop_
_entity_poly.entity_id
_entity_poly.type
_entity_poly.pdbx_seq_one_letter_code
_entity_poly.pdbx_strand_id
1 'polypeptide(L)'
;MVRILLAAIIGLVAVPCVAEEIPLKSVWAYQMPGTRGFCNGEPNKSPTAVDDILAALSEGTPATSKSSRGFILNGAGVDELRTARSVLDGSEKPRYRFSSNDEINVVFFSRECGQDFHIKGATRKGTRLTVHYIGIPHKSGNTSPQFAIIPFGKLSPEKYHVAFIPATASGQNATSKVPPNVVSGSFNFVVE
;
A
#
# COMPACT_ATOMS: atom_id res chain seq x y z
N MET A 1 -9.37 -12.11 65.17
CA MET A 1 -8.91 -11.20 64.08
C MET A 1 -9.29 -11.83 62.75
N VAL A 2 -10.30 -11.29 62.06
CA VAL A 2 -10.82 -11.82 60.79
C VAL A 2 -10.17 -11.05 59.65
N ARG A 3 -9.43 -11.73 58.76
CA ARG A 3 -8.84 -11.15 57.55
C ARG A 3 -9.82 -11.33 56.40
N ILE A 4 -10.40 -10.24 55.90
CA ILE A 4 -11.26 -10.24 54.72
C ILE A 4 -10.35 -10.10 53.48
N LEU A 5 -10.25 -11.15 52.68
CA LEU A 5 -9.62 -11.13 51.35
C LEU A 5 -10.61 -10.50 50.36
N LEU A 6 -10.32 -9.28 49.89
CA LEU A 6 -10.96 -8.74 48.70
C LEU A 6 -10.32 -9.38 47.46
N ALA A 7 -11.03 -10.29 46.81
CA ALA A 7 -10.69 -10.74 45.47
C ALA A 7 -11.11 -9.66 44.46
N ALA A 8 -10.14 -8.90 43.94
CA ALA A 8 -10.37 -7.99 42.83
C ALA A 8 -10.56 -8.79 41.54
N ILE A 9 -11.81 -8.90 41.09
CA ILE A 9 -12.14 -9.47 39.78
C ILE A 9 -11.75 -8.42 38.73
N ILE A 10 -10.55 -8.55 38.17
CA ILE A 10 -10.13 -7.79 36.99
C ILE A 10 -10.84 -8.42 35.79
N GLY A 11 -12.00 -7.88 35.44
CA GLY A 11 -12.70 -8.24 34.21
C GLY A 11 -11.90 -7.78 33.00
N LEU A 12 -11.28 -8.72 32.28
CA LEU A 12 -10.61 -8.46 31.02
C LEU A 12 -11.67 -8.10 29.97
N VAL A 13 -11.91 -6.81 29.76
CA VAL A 13 -12.77 -6.34 28.65
C VAL A 13 -11.97 -6.50 27.36
N ALA A 14 -12.29 -7.52 26.57
CA ALA A 14 -11.75 -7.67 25.23
C ALA A 14 -12.29 -6.54 24.34
N VAL A 15 -11.45 -5.55 24.04
CA VAL A 15 -11.79 -4.54 23.04
C VAL A 15 -11.87 -5.24 21.69
N PRO A 16 -13.02 -5.21 20.99
CA PRO A 16 -13.12 -5.81 19.68
C PRO A 16 -12.12 -5.12 18.75
N CYS A 17 -11.16 -5.90 18.24
CA CYS A 17 -10.21 -5.46 17.22
C CYS A 17 -10.94 -5.34 15.87
N VAL A 18 -11.69 -4.26 15.72
CA VAL A 18 -12.37 -3.89 14.48
C VAL A 18 -11.30 -3.46 13.48
N ALA A 19 -11.38 -4.00 12.26
CA ALA A 19 -10.51 -3.54 11.19
C ALA A 19 -10.90 -2.11 10.82
N GLU A 20 -9.93 -1.21 10.82
CA GLU A 20 -10.09 0.15 10.36
C GLU A 20 -9.96 0.17 8.84
N GLU A 21 -10.94 0.78 8.17
CA GLU A 21 -10.94 0.96 6.73
C GLU A 21 -10.28 2.30 6.37
N ILE A 22 -9.32 2.26 5.44
CA ILE A 22 -8.70 3.45 4.87
C ILE A 22 -9.60 3.96 3.73
N PRO A 23 -10.16 5.17 3.82
CA PRO A 23 -11.06 5.68 2.79
C PRO A 23 -10.36 5.76 1.42
N LEU A 24 -10.95 5.21 0.35
CA LEU A 24 -10.33 5.27 -0.98
C LEU A 24 -10.02 6.70 -1.44
N LYS A 25 -10.80 7.69 -1.02
CA LYS A 25 -10.56 9.11 -1.33
C LYS A 25 -9.29 9.71 -0.71
N SER A 26 -8.69 9.06 0.29
CA SER A 26 -7.38 9.45 0.85
C SER A 26 -6.20 8.82 0.13
N VAL A 27 -6.43 7.75 -0.66
CA VAL A 27 -5.39 7.09 -1.46
C VAL A 27 -5.06 7.96 -2.66
N TRP A 28 -3.77 8.27 -2.84
CA TRP A 28 -3.29 8.94 -4.04
C TRP A 28 -2.91 7.90 -5.08
N ALA A 29 -3.44 7.98 -6.31
CA ALA A 29 -3.11 7.01 -7.35
C ALA A 29 -3.10 7.60 -8.76
N TYR A 30 -2.38 6.92 -9.65
CA TYR A 30 -2.42 7.21 -11.08
C TYR A 30 -3.48 6.35 -11.76
N GLN A 31 -4.49 7.01 -12.33
CA GLN A 31 -5.57 6.39 -13.12
C GLN A 31 -6.36 5.27 -12.42
N MET A 32 -6.52 5.32 -11.09
CA MET A 32 -7.36 4.35 -10.36
C MET A 32 -8.72 4.96 -9.93
N PRO A 33 -9.86 4.41 -10.38
CA PRO A 33 -11.18 4.91 -10.01
C PRO A 33 -11.43 4.90 -8.49
N GLY A 34 -12.10 5.95 -8.00
CA GLY A 34 -12.45 6.09 -6.58
C GLY A 34 -11.32 6.60 -5.68
N THR A 35 -10.11 6.77 -6.23
CA THR A 35 -8.95 7.33 -5.53
C THR A 35 -8.75 8.82 -5.85
N ARG A 36 -7.83 9.47 -5.14
CA ARG A 36 -7.38 10.83 -5.45
C ARG A 36 -6.31 10.78 -6.56
N GLY A 37 -6.61 11.39 -7.70
CA GLY A 37 -5.65 11.48 -8.81
C GLY A 37 -4.50 12.45 -8.52
N PHE A 38 -3.26 12.09 -8.89
CA PHE A 38 -2.10 12.98 -8.75
C PHE A 38 -2.25 14.29 -9.54
N CYS A 39 -2.99 14.29 -10.65
CA CYS A 39 -3.13 15.45 -11.54
C CYS A 39 -4.30 16.40 -11.18
N ASN A 40 -5.19 16.03 -10.25
CA ASN A 40 -6.49 16.69 -10.09
C ASN A 40 -6.54 17.75 -8.97
N GLY A 41 -5.41 18.16 -8.38
CA GLY A 41 -5.44 18.88 -7.11
C GLY A 41 -4.54 20.10 -6.94
N GLU A 42 -3.40 20.21 -7.64
CA GLU A 42 -2.48 21.33 -7.40
C GLU A 42 -1.83 21.83 -8.70
N PRO A 43 -2.14 23.06 -9.15
CA PRO A 43 -1.67 23.60 -10.44
C PRO A 43 -0.16 23.85 -10.52
N ASN A 44 0.60 23.63 -9.44
CA ASN A 44 2.04 23.88 -9.35
C ASN A 44 2.86 22.67 -8.88
N LYS A 45 2.26 21.48 -8.75
CA LYS A 45 3.02 20.26 -8.44
C LYS A 45 3.50 19.62 -9.74
N SER A 46 4.82 19.48 -9.83
CA SER A 46 5.57 19.15 -11.04
C SER A 46 5.02 17.88 -11.73
N PRO A 47 4.43 18.00 -12.93
CA PRO A 47 4.04 16.85 -13.76
C PRO A 47 5.17 15.81 -13.87
N THR A 48 6.41 16.31 -13.86
CA THR A 48 7.64 15.53 -13.97
C THR A 48 7.78 14.41 -12.93
N ALA A 49 7.36 14.59 -11.68
CA ALA A 49 7.60 13.56 -10.65
C ALA A 49 6.75 12.30 -10.87
N VAL A 50 5.52 12.47 -11.36
CA VAL A 50 4.65 11.35 -11.73
C VAL A 50 5.17 10.70 -13.01
N ASP A 51 5.51 11.51 -14.01
CA ASP A 51 6.06 11.02 -15.29
C ASP A 51 7.35 10.23 -15.07
N ASP A 52 8.21 10.68 -14.15
CA ASP A 52 9.45 10.01 -13.76
C ASP A 52 9.20 8.63 -13.10
N ILE A 53 8.15 8.51 -12.27
CA ILE A 53 7.75 7.23 -11.67
C ILE A 53 7.23 6.30 -12.76
N LEU A 54 6.39 6.80 -13.66
CA LEU A 54 5.84 6.01 -14.77
C LEU A 54 6.97 5.52 -15.67
N ALA A 55 7.92 6.38 -16.01
CA ALA A 55 9.12 6.00 -16.75
C ALA A 55 9.92 4.89 -16.03
N ALA A 56 10.17 5.03 -14.72
CA ALA A 56 10.87 4.00 -13.94
C ALA A 56 10.13 2.64 -13.92
N LEU A 57 8.79 2.67 -13.93
CA LEU A 57 7.95 1.47 -14.00
C LEU A 57 7.95 0.85 -15.40
N SER A 58 8.02 1.66 -16.46
CA SER A 58 8.03 1.24 -17.87
C SER A 58 9.40 0.75 -18.36
N GLU A 59 10.51 1.37 -17.94
CA GLU A 59 11.87 1.08 -18.44
C GLU A 59 12.38 -0.34 -18.12
N GLY A 60 11.64 -1.11 -17.32
CA GLY A 60 11.78 -2.56 -17.29
C GLY A 60 13.12 -3.07 -16.79
N THR A 61 13.98 -2.23 -16.19
CA THR A 61 15.09 -2.72 -15.39
C THR A 61 14.48 -3.71 -14.40
N PRO A 62 14.93 -4.99 -14.39
CA PRO A 62 14.42 -5.96 -13.45
C PRO A 62 14.89 -5.47 -12.10
N ALA A 63 14.06 -4.63 -11.47
CA ALA A 63 14.17 -4.28 -10.09
C ALA A 63 14.32 -5.64 -9.44
N THR A 64 15.52 -5.84 -8.88
CA THR A 64 16.12 -7.15 -8.60
C THR A 64 15.00 -8.07 -8.12
N SER A 65 14.83 -9.29 -8.64
CA SER A 65 13.66 -10.20 -8.47
C SER A 65 12.95 -10.26 -7.09
N LYS A 66 13.52 -9.66 -6.05
CA LYS A 66 12.95 -9.28 -4.76
C LYS A 66 12.08 -8.00 -4.71
N SER A 67 12.06 -7.14 -5.72
CA SER A 67 11.28 -5.88 -5.73
C SER A 67 9.85 -6.07 -6.26
N SER A 68 9.38 -7.30 -6.46
CA SER A 68 7.98 -7.62 -6.78
C SER A 68 7.02 -7.33 -5.62
N ARG A 69 7.51 -6.67 -4.57
CA ARG A 69 6.80 -6.31 -3.36
C ARG A 69 6.66 -4.79 -3.35
N GLY A 70 5.51 -4.31 -2.90
CA GLY A 70 5.36 -2.90 -2.53
C GLY A 70 6.35 -2.53 -1.42
N PHE A 71 6.39 -1.26 -1.05
CA PHE A 71 7.30 -0.76 -0.02
C PHE A 71 6.64 0.32 0.82
N ILE A 72 7.34 0.75 1.86
CA ILE A 72 6.88 1.80 2.77
C ILE A 72 7.62 3.11 2.48
N LEU A 73 6.88 4.20 2.51
CA LEU A 73 7.40 5.57 2.57
C LEU A 73 6.99 6.21 3.89
N ASN A 74 7.75 7.20 4.32
CA ASN A 74 7.36 8.09 5.39
C ASN A 74 7.15 9.52 4.89
N GLY A 75 6.08 10.16 5.32
CA GLY A 75 5.81 11.57 5.04
C GLY A 75 4.43 11.84 4.45
N ALA A 76 4.32 12.97 3.76
CA ALA A 76 3.14 13.35 3.01
C ALA A 76 3.54 14.23 1.82
N GLY A 77 3.00 13.96 0.63
CA GLY A 77 3.05 14.89 -0.50
C GLY A 77 4.12 14.57 -1.54
N VAL A 78 4.68 15.60 -2.18
CA VAL A 78 5.49 15.44 -3.40
C VAL A 78 6.88 14.85 -3.13
N ASP A 79 7.45 15.11 -1.96
CA ASP A 79 8.76 14.53 -1.62
C ASP A 79 8.70 12.99 -1.60
N GLU A 80 7.53 12.42 -1.30
CA GLU A 80 7.30 10.97 -1.36
C GLU A 80 7.39 10.43 -2.78
N LEU A 81 7.01 11.21 -3.80
CA LEU A 81 7.13 10.80 -5.20
C LEU A 81 8.58 10.69 -5.62
N ARG A 82 9.45 11.61 -5.15
CA ARG A 82 10.89 11.54 -5.43
C ARG A 82 11.51 10.29 -4.80
N THR A 83 11.20 10.01 -3.53
CA THR A 83 11.69 8.79 -2.88
C THR A 83 11.10 7.53 -3.52
N ALA A 84 9.82 7.54 -3.88
CA ALA A 84 9.19 6.43 -4.59
C ALA A 84 9.93 6.12 -5.90
N ARG A 85 10.23 7.16 -6.69
CA ARG A 85 11.03 7.04 -7.92
C ARG A 85 12.39 6.40 -7.64
N SER A 86 13.14 6.92 -6.67
CA SER A 86 14.46 6.40 -6.33
C SER A 86 14.44 4.94 -5.87
N VAL A 87 13.38 4.51 -5.19
CA VAL A 87 13.21 3.09 -4.83
C VAL A 87 12.84 2.24 -6.05
N LEU A 88 12.00 2.76 -6.95
CA LEU A 88 11.52 2.05 -8.14
C LEU A 88 12.59 1.91 -9.24
N ASP A 89 13.44 2.92 -9.42
CA ASP A 89 14.59 2.88 -10.35
C ASP A 89 15.80 2.14 -9.76
N GLY A 90 15.75 1.79 -8.47
CA GLY A 90 16.78 1.03 -7.76
C GLY A 90 17.98 1.85 -7.31
N SER A 91 17.94 3.18 -7.43
CA SER A 91 18.96 4.08 -6.88
C SER A 91 18.97 4.09 -5.35
N GLU A 92 17.82 3.80 -4.72
CA GLU A 92 17.67 3.63 -3.27
C GLU A 92 17.06 2.27 -2.91
N LYS A 93 17.37 1.79 -1.71
CA LYS A 93 16.75 0.57 -1.15
C LYS A 93 15.52 0.94 -0.32
N PRO A 94 14.44 0.14 -0.38
CA PRO A 94 13.29 0.32 0.50
C PRO A 94 13.70 0.35 1.98
N ARG A 95 13.21 1.34 2.72
CA ARG A 95 13.35 1.38 4.19
C ARG A 95 12.42 0.36 4.82
N TYR A 96 12.84 -0.22 5.94
CA TYR A 96 12.06 -1.22 6.69
C TYR A 96 11.96 -0.92 8.19
N ARG A 97 12.52 0.21 8.62
CA ARG A 97 12.45 0.73 10.00
C ARG A 97 12.01 2.19 9.96
N PHE A 98 11.07 2.54 10.83
CA PHE A 98 10.43 3.84 10.90
C PHE A 98 10.24 4.23 12.37
N SER A 99 10.10 5.52 12.66
CA SER A 99 9.71 6.01 13.98
C SER A 99 8.19 5.98 14.12
N SER A 100 7.69 5.80 15.34
CA SER A 100 6.28 5.99 15.69
C SER A 100 5.72 7.40 15.39
N ASN A 101 6.59 8.38 15.16
CA ASN A 101 6.21 9.72 14.73
C ASN A 101 6.05 9.86 13.20
N ASP A 102 6.53 8.88 12.42
CA ASP A 102 6.43 8.90 10.96
C ASP A 102 4.98 8.66 10.50
N GLU A 103 4.55 9.41 9.49
CA GLU A 103 3.34 9.10 8.73
C GLU A 103 3.65 7.97 7.76
N ILE A 104 3.03 6.80 7.95
CA ILE A 104 3.33 5.59 7.17
C ILE A 104 2.44 5.51 5.94
N ASN A 105 3.08 5.39 4.77
CA ASN A 105 2.40 5.18 3.48
C ASN A 105 2.86 3.87 2.84
N VAL A 106 1.91 3.07 2.36
CA VAL A 106 2.19 1.86 1.58
C VAL A 106 2.14 2.20 0.10
N VAL A 107 3.19 1.85 -0.63
CA VAL A 107 3.23 1.97 -2.09
C VAL A 107 2.79 0.67 -2.74
N PHE A 108 1.73 0.76 -3.53
CA PHE A 108 1.28 -0.28 -4.45
C PHE A 108 1.67 0.13 -5.87
N PHE A 109 2.15 -0.81 -6.68
CA PHE A 109 2.42 -0.54 -8.09
C PHE A 109 2.26 -1.79 -8.96
N SER A 110 2.12 -1.56 -10.26
CA SER A 110 2.20 -2.54 -11.33
C SER A 110 3.11 -1.98 -12.43
N ARG A 111 3.84 -2.88 -13.08
CA ARG A 111 4.50 -2.54 -14.35
C ARG A 111 3.52 -2.70 -15.49
N GLU A 112 3.91 -2.23 -16.67
CA GLU A 112 3.14 -2.45 -17.89
C GLU A 112 2.81 -3.93 -18.08
N CYS A 113 1.52 -4.23 -18.13
CA CYS A 113 1.01 -5.55 -18.40
C CYS A 113 -0.42 -5.48 -18.93
N GLY A 114 -0.95 -6.60 -19.43
CA GLY A 114 -2.28 -6.65 -20.04
C GLY A 114 -3.47 -6.44 -19.08
N GLN A 115 -3.26 -5.88 -17.89
CA GLN A 115 -4.31 -5.61 -16.90
C GLN A 115 -4.18 -4.23 -16.25
N ASP A 116 -5.32 -3.58 -16.09
CA ASP A 116 -5.54 -2.41 -15.25
C ASP A 116 -5.85 -2.84 -13.81
N PHE A 117 -4.95 -2.59 -12.87
CA PHE A 117 -5.14 -2.73 -11.43
C PHE A 117 -5.81 -1.54 -10.77
N HIS A 118 -6.92 -1.80 -10.10
CA HIS A 118 -7.60 -0.81 -9.28
C HIS A 118 -7.59 -1.22 -7.81
N ILE A 119 -7.24 -0.29 -6.92
CA ILE A 119 -7.45 -0.50 -5.48
C ILE A 119 -8.95 -0.55 -5.18
N LYS A 120 -9.36 -1.55 -4.42
CA LYS A 120 -10.75 -1.76 -3.96
C LYS A 120 -10.94 -1.41 -2.50
N GLY A 121 -9.87 -1.44 -1.72
CA GLY A 121 -9.89 -1.02 -0.33
C GLY A 121 -8.52 -1.23 0.31
N ALA A 122 -8.30 -0.55 1.42
CA ALA A 122 -7.18 -0.85 2.29
C ALA A 122 -7.67 -0.90 3.73
N THR A 123 -7.16 -1.84 4.52
CA THR A 123 -7.57 -2.05 5.90
C THR A 123 -6.38 -2.21 6.84
N ARG A 124 -6.54 -1.72 8.06
CA ARG A 124 -5.61 -1.90 9.18
C ARG A 124 -6.30 -2.72 10.27
N LYS A 125 -5.71 -3.84 10.66
CA LYS A 125 -6.18 -4.66 11.78
C LYS A 125 -5.00 -5.08 12.65
N GLY A 126 -4.82 -4.38 13.77
CA GLY A 126 -3.62 -4.51 14.60
C GLY A 126 -2.36 -4.24 13.78
N THR A 127 -1.44 -5.20 13.75
CA THR A 127 -0.18 -5.14 12.99
C THR A 127 -0.29 -5.50 11.52
N ARG A 128 -1.50 -5.82 11.03
CA ARG A 128 -1.71 -6.23 9.64
C ARG A 128 -2.30 -5.10 8.81
N LEU A 129 -1.59 -4.72 7.76
CA LEU A 129 -2.03 -3.79 6.73
C LEU A 129 -2.39 -4.60 5.48
N THR A 130 -3.59 -4.44 4.96
CA THR A 130 -4.06 -5.20 3.81
C THR A 130 -4.51 -4.25 2.71
N VAL A 131 -4.01 -4.46 1.49
CA VAL A 131 -4.42 -3.71 0.29
C VAL A 131 -5.14 -4.66 -0.64
N HIS A 132 -6.42 -4.39 -0.88
CA HIS A 132 -7.26 -5.15 -1.80
C HIS A 132 -7.24 -4.50 -3.18
N TYR A 133 -7.00 -5.29 -4.23
CA TYR A 133 -6.92 -4.79 -5.59
C TYR A 133 -7.61 -5.73 -6.58
N ILE A 134 -8.07 -5.24 -7.72
CA ILE A 134 -8.56 -6.07 -8.83
C ILE A 134 -7.76 -5.77 -10.09
N GLY A 135 -7.39 -6.79 -10.86
CA GLY A 135 -6.87 -6.63 -12.22
C GLY A 135 -7.99 -6.75 -13.23
N ILE A 136 -8.17 -5.76 -14.10
CA ILE A 136 -9.15 -5.71 -15.17
C ILE A 136 -8.41 -5.85 -16.48
N PRO A 137 -8.68 -6.86 -17.32
CA PRO A 137 -8.01 -6.98 -18.61
C PRO A 137 -8.18 -5.72 -19.46
N HIS A 138 -7.08 -5.20 -20.00
CA HIS A 138 -7.15 -4.10 -20.96
C HIS A 138 -7.90 -4.58 -22.21
N LYS A 139 -8.83 -3.76 -22.71
CA LYS A 139 -9.48 -4.00 -24.02
C LYS A 139 -8.61 -3.54 -25.18
N SER A 140 -7.71 -2.59 -24.93
CA SER A 140 -6.77 -2.03 -25.90
C SER A 140 -5.37 -2.60 -25.69
N GLY A 141 -4.55 -2.64 -26.75
CA GLY A 141 -3.13 -2.98 -26.63
C GLY A 141 -2.29 -1.96 -25.86
N ASN A 142 -2.86 -0.78 -25.56
CA ASN A 142 -2.22 0.23 -24.71
C ASN A 142 -2.30 -0.20 -23.26
N THR A 143 -1.17 -0.64 -22.72
CA THR A 143 -0.98 -0.91 -21.29
C THR A 143 -0.27 0.28 -20.65
N SER A 144 -0.54 0.53 -19.38
CA SER A 144 0.18 1.56 -18.63
C SER A 144 0.57 1.02 -17.26
N PRO A 145 1.73 1.42 -16.72
CA PRO A 145 2.03 1.11 -15.34
C PRO A 145 1.06 1.87 -14.44
N GLN A 146 0.82 1.34 -13.26
CA GLN A 146 -0.04 1.99 -12.30
C GLN A 146 0.63 2.02 -10.94
N PHE A 147 0.33 3.04 -10.16
CA PHE A 147 0.85 3.17 -8.81
C PHE A 147 -0.11 3.91 -7.90
N ALA A 148 -0.01 3.61 -6.61
CA ALA A 148 -0.79 4.24 -5.56
C ALA A 148 0.04 4.38 -4.28
N ILE A 149 -0.19 5.49 -3.56
CA ILE A 149 0.33 5.78 -2.22
C ILE A 149 -0.87 5.75 -1.26
N ILE A 150 -0.84 4.79 -0.35
CA ILE A 150 -1.95 4.43 0.54
C ILE A 150 -1.60 4.87 1.97
N PRO A 151 -2.26 5.89 2.52
CA PRO A 151 -1.93 6.39 3.85
C PRO A 151 -2.49 5.50 4.95
N PHE A 152 -1.60 5.02 5.82
CA PHE A 152 -1.94 4.31 7.07
C PHE A 152 -1.72 5.17 8.31
N GLY A 153 -1.20 6.37 8.13
CA GLY A 153 -0.97 7.35 9.18
C GLY A 153 0.14 6.94 10.15
N LYS A 154 0.15 7.53 11.34
CA LYS A 154 1.04 7.12 12.42
C LYS A 154 0.67 5.74 12.97
N LEU A 155 1.70 4.95 13.26
CA LEU A 155 1.59 3.60 13.78
C LEU A 155 2.28 3.48 15.14
N SER A 156 1.79 2.59 16.02
CA SER A 156 2.44 2.30 17.30
C SER A 156 3.75 1.52 17.09
N PRO A 157 4.73 1.60 18.01
CA PRO A 157 5.95 0.80 17.93
C PRO A 157 5.67 -0.71 17.90
N GLU A 158 5.77 -1.32 16.72
CA GLU A 158 5.56 -2.75 16.52
C GLU A 158 6.11 -3.22 15.16
N LYS A 159 6.15 -4.55 14.96
CA LYS A 159 6.42 -5.15 13.66
C LYS A 159 5.12 -5.31 12.87
N TYR A 160 5.04 -4.65 11.73
CA TYR A 160 3.88 -4.68 10.85
C TYR A 160 4.07 -5.64 9.66
N HIS A 161 2.96 -6.19 9.19
CA HIS A 161 2.87 -7.05 8.02
C HIS A 161 1.95 -6.44 6.97
N VAL A 162 2.46 -6.25 5.75
CA VAL A 162 1.71 -5.74 4.60
C VAL A 162 1.38 -6.89 3.67
N ALA A 163 0.12 -7.03 3.27
CA ALA A 163 -0.33 -8.02 2.30
C ALA A 163 -1.14 -7.37 1.16
N PHE A 164 -0.83 -7.77 -0.07
CA PHE A 164 -1.60 -7.38 -1.27
C PHE A 164 -2.49 -8.55 -1.68
N ILE A 165 -3.81 -8.37 -1.60
CA ILE A 165 -4.78 -9.43 -1.80
C ILE A 165 -5.65 -9.10 -3.03
N PRO A 166 -5.69 -9.96 -4.06
CA PRO A 166 -6.67 -9.84 -5.12
C PRO A 166 -8.10 -9.86 -4.54
N ALA A 167 -8.88 -8.84 -4.83
CA ALA A 167 -10.30 -8.83 -4.59
C ALA A 167 -10.93 -9.84 -5.54
N THR A 168 -11.71 -10.77 -4.99
CA THR A 168 -12.55 -11.62 -5.81
C THR A 168 -13.61 -10.73 -6.46
N ALA A 169 -13.70 -10.75 -7.78
CA ALA A 169 -14.89 -10.22 -8.44
C ALA A 169 -16.08 -10.98 -7.85
N SER A 170 -17.04 -10.27 -7.26
CA SER A 170 -18.22 -10.87 -6.64
C SER A 170 -18.86 -11.82 -7.65
N GLY A 171 -18.77 -13.14 -7.43
CA GLY A 171 -19.29 -14.17 -8.33
C GLY A 171 -18.28 -14.93 -9.21
N GLN A 172 -16.96 -14.73 -9.11
CA GLN A 172 -15.97 -15.56 -9.84
C GLN A 172 -15.15 -16.47 -8.93
N ASN A 173 -15.13 -17.77 -9.25
CA ASN A 173 -14.31 -18.77 -8.57
C ASN A 173 -12.82 -18.42 -8.74
N ALA A 174 -12.09 -18.31 -7.63
CA ALA A 174 -10.74 -17.79 -7.54
C ALA A 174 -9.65 -18.76 -8.07
N THR A 175 -9.63 -19.05 -9.38
CA THR A 175 -8.56 -19.86 -10.01
C THR A 175 -7.65 -19.07 -10.95
N SER A 176 -7.82 -17.75 -11.06
CA SER A 176 -6.94 -16.91 -11.87
C SER A 176 -5.58 -16.77 -11.20
N LYS A 177 -4.53 -17.37 -11.79
CA LYS A 177 -3.14 -17.09 -11.43
C LYS A 177 -2.90 -15.57 -11.52
N VAL A 178 -2.34 -14.98 -10.47
CA VAL A 178 -1.93 -13.57 -10.48
C VAL A 178 -0.82 -13.39 -11.51
N PRO A 179 -0.91 -12.41 -12.43
CA PRO A 179 0.16 -12.17 -13.38
C PRO A 179 1.47 -11.82 -12.67
N PRO A 180 2.63 -12.21 -13.22
CA PRO A 180 3.94 -11.95 -12.60
C PRO A 180 4.30 -10.45 -12.51
N ASN A 181 3.59 -9.59 -13.24
CA ASN A 181 3.91 -8.16 -13.41
C ASN A 181 3.20 -7.24 -12.38
N VAL A 182 2.51 -7.83 -11.41
CA VAL A 182 1.79 -7.12 -10.34
C VAL A 182 2.55 -7.28 -9.05
N VAL A 183 2.60 -6.22 -8.24
CA VAL A 183 2.97 -6.37 -6.84
C VAL A 183 2.05 -7.41 -6.19
N SER A 184 2.63 -8.53 -5.82
CA SER A 184 1.94 -9.64 -5.19
C SER A 184 2.75 -10.14 -4.00
N GLY A 185 2.05 -10.76 -3.05
CA GLY A 185 2.65 -11.25 -1.83
C GLY A 185 2.62 -10.25 -0.69
N SER A 186 3.65 -10.31 0.14
CA SER A 186 3.66 -9.63 1.44
C SER A 186 5.07 -9.31 1.90
N PHE A 187 5.20 -8.31 2.77
CA PHE A 187 6.46 -7.95 3.40
C PHE A 187 6.23 -7.45 4.84
N ASN A 188 7.32 -7.25 5.58
CA ASN A 188 7.26 -6.73 6.94
C ASN A 188 8.13 -5.48 7.06
N PHE A 189 7.77 -4.60 7.99
CA PHE A 189 8.58 -3.48 8.45
C PHE A 189 8.41 -3.30 9.96
N VAL A 190 9.23 -2.45 10.55
CA VAL A 190 9.26 -2.19 12.01
C VAL A 190 9.04 -0.71 12.26
N VAL A 191 8.24 -0.41 13.27
CA VAL A 191 8.07 0.93 13.85
C VAL A 191 8.69 0.91 15.25
N GLU A 192 9.51 1.91 15.54
CA GLU A 192 10.28 2.07 16.80
C GLU A 192 9.86 3.31 17.59
#